data_AF-A0A8T4YT42-F1
#
_entry.id   AF-A0A8T4YT42-F1
#
_cell.length_a   1.000
_cell.length_b   1.000
_cell.length_c   1.000
_cell.angle_alpha   90.00
_cell.angle_beta   90.00
_cell.angle_gamma   90.00
#
_symmetry.space_group_name_H-M   'P 1'
#
loop_
_entity.id
_entity.type
_entity.pdbx_description
1 polymer ?
#
loop_
_entity_poly.entity_id
_entity_poly.type
_entity_poly.pdbx_seq_one_letter_code
_entity_poly.pdbx_strand_id
1 'polypeptide(L)'
;MIVASSPRLSSRFIPQACRLLSEGGGVIHFYTFTSEESPREAVLENVRRSVECAGRRVVRVEAVKDVRPVAPREWQLAIDIRVA
;
A
#
# COMPACT_ATOMS: atom_id res chain seq x y z
N MET A 1 10.15 8.07 5.29
CA MET A 1 8.71 7.93 4.98
C MET A 1 8.54 8.22 3.50
N ILE A 2 7.92 7.31 2.75
CA ILE A 2 7.65 7.49 1.32
C ILE A 2 6.15 7.68 1.16
N VAL A 3 5.73 8.72 0.43
CA VAL A 3 4.32 9.07 0.18
C VAL A 3 4.03 8.92 -1.31
N ALA A 4 3.16 7.97 -1.68
CA ALA A 4 2.69 7.81 -3.06
C ALA A 4 1.26 8.34 -3.20
N SER A 5 1.10 9.49 -3.88
CA SER A 5 -0.17 10.22 -3.99
C SER A 5 -1.08 9.76 -5.13
N SER A 6 -0.60 8.92 -6.06
CA SER A 6 -1.39 8.43 -7.19
C SER A 6 -2.05 7.08 -6.86
N PRO A 7 -3.37 7.03 -6.62
CA PRO A 7 -4.01 5.81 -6.12
C PRO A 7 -4.19 4.74 -7.21
N ARG A 8 -4.16 5.14 -8.48
CA ARG A 8 -4.37 4.28 -9.65
C ARG A 8 -3.14 3.40 -9.98
N LEU A 9 -1.96 3.80 -9.51
CA LEU A 9 -0.67 3.16 -9.82
C LEU A 9 0.08 2.73 -8.56
N SER A 10 -0.53 2.84 -7.37
CA SER A 10 0.18 2.75 -6.09
C SER A 10 0.84 1.39 -5.85
N SER A 11 0.20 0.28 -6.24
CA SER A 11 0.81 -1.05 -6.21
C SER A 11 2.08 -1.14 -7.06
N ARG A 12 2.09 -0.44 -8.21
CA ARG A 12 3.24 -0.38 -9.12
C ARG A 12 4.40 0.46 -8.58
N PHE A 13 4.15 1.30 -7.57
CA PHE A 13 5.16 2.12 -6.90
C PHE A 13 5.83 1.42 -5.70
N ILE A 14 5.23 0.34 -5.20
CA ILE A 14 5.75 -0.38 -4.03
C ILE A 14 7.18 -0.90 -4.26
N PRO A 15 7.53 -1.48 -5.42
CA PRO A 15 8.90 -1.93 -5.65
C PRO A 15 9.91 -0.79 -5.67
N GLN A 16 9.59 0.38 -6.28
CA GLN A 16 10.50 1.53 -6.24
C GLN A 16 10.62 2.10 -4.82
N ALA A 17 9.50 2.18 -4.09
CA ALA A 17 9.51 2.63 -2.71
C ALA A 17 10.41 1.74 -1.84
N CYS A 18 10.34 0.42 -2.01
CA CYS A 18 11.21 -0.52 -1.30
C CYS A 18 12.71 -0.28 -1.62
N ARG A 19 13.07 0.07 -2.86
CA ARG A 19 14.48 0.38 -3.21
C ARG A 19 15.01 1.66 -2.56
N LEU A 20 14.12 2.62 -2.27
CA LEU A 20 14.48 3.90 -1.68
C LEU A 20 14.56 3.87 -0.14
N LEU A 21 14.08 2.79 0.49
CA LEU A 21 14.20 2.62 1.94
C LEU A 21 15.65 2.29 2.34
N SER A 22 16.07 2.79 3.49
CA SER A 22 17.33 2.39 4.13
C SER A 22 17.36 0.89 4.46
N GLU A 23 18.54 0.34 4.79
CA GLU A 23 18.69 -1.06 5.22
C GLU A 23 17.88 -1.38 6.48
N GLY A 24 17.69 -0.41 7.38
CA GLY A 24 16.82 -0.53 8.55
C GLY A 24 15.30 -0.50 8.23
N GLY A 25 14.93 -0.48 6.95
CA GLY A 25 13.55 -0.40 6.51
C GLY A 25 12.94 1.00 6.62
N GLY A 26 11.62 1.07 6.71
CA GLY A 26 10.88 2.30 6.94
C GLY A 26 9.37 2.13 6.79
N VAL A 27 8.65 3.25 6.79
CA VAL A 27 7.19 3.28 6.59
C VAL A 27 6.87 3.79 5.19
N ILE A 28 6.04 3.03 4.47
CA ILE A 28 5.45 3.41 3.18
C ILE A 28 4.00 3.79 3.43
N HIS A 29 3.67 5.05 3.12
CA HIS A 29 2.31 5.57 3.12
C HIS A 29 1.84 5.68 1.66
N PHE A 30 0.75 5.03 1.32
CA PHE A 30 0.22 5.08 -0.05
C PHE A 30 -1.29 5.07 -0.07
N TYR A 31 -1.85 5.61 -1.15
CA TYR A 31 -3.27 5.58 -1.42
C TYR A 31 -3.61 4.49 -2.42
N THR A 32 -4.75 3.83 -2.28
CA THR A 32 -5.25 2.85 -3.25
C THR A 32 -6.77 2.90 -3.28
N PHE A 33 -7.39 2.10 -4.13
CA PHE A 33 -8.84 1.90 -4.14
C PHE A 33 -9.20 0.53 -3.58
N THR A 34 -10.41 0.43 -3.03
CA THR A 34 -11.07 -0.82 -2.67
C THR A 34 -12.51 -0.76 -3.18
N SER A 35 -13.03 -1.92 -3.54
CA SER A 35 -14.41 -2.12 -3.98
C SER A 35 -14.96 -3.40 -3.37
N GLU A 36 -16.25 -3.69 -3.56
CA GLU A 36 -16.82 -4.99 -3.18
C GLU A 36 -16.07 -6.17 -3.85
N GLU A 37 -15.60 -5.99 -5.08
CA GLU A 37 -14.82 -7.00 -5.82
C GLU A 37 -13.36 -7.07 -5.36
N SER A 38 -12.86 -6.01 -4.72
CA SER A 38 -11.49 -5.90 -4.22
C SER A 38 -11.49 -5.49 -2.74
N PRO A 39 -11.90 -6.40 -1.83
CA PRO A 39 -11.97 -6.09 -0.41
C PRO A 39 -10.60 -5.72 0.14
N ARG A 40 -10.59 -5.01 1.27
CA ARG A 40 -9.37 -4.49 1.90
C ARG A 40 -8.31 -5.56 2.12
N GLU A 41 -8.73 -6.75 2.51
CA GLU A 41 -7.86 -7.90 2.73
C GLU A 41 -7.13 -8.32 1.45
N ALA A 42 -7.83 -8.36 0.31
CA ALA A 42 -7.24 -8.68 -0.99
C ALA A 42 -6.25 -7.59 -1.44
N VAL A 43 -6.59 -6.32 -1.18
CA VAL A 43 -5.68 -5.18 -1.43
C VAL A 43 -4.40 -5.31 -0.60
N LEU A 44 -4.52 -5.64 0.69
CA LEU A 44 -3.37 -5.84 1.57
C LEU A 44 -2.52 -7.05 1.18
N GLU A 45 -3.13 -8.13 0.71
CA GLU A 45 -2.41 -9.31 0.23
C GLU A 45 -1.58 -8.99 -1.02
N ASN A 46 -2.16 -8.25 -1.99
CA ASN A 46 -1.44 -7.77 -3.17
C ASN A 46 -0.26 -6.86 -2.82
N VAL A 47 -0.45 -6.00 -1.81
CA VAL A 47 0.61 -5.14 -1.27
C VAL A 47 1.73 -5.97 -0.66
N ARG A 48 1.41 -6.97 0.17
CA ARG A 48 2.41 -7.88 0.75
C ARG A 48 3.21 -8.60 -0.32
N ARG A 49 2.54 -9.20 -1.31
CA ARG A 49 3.21 -9.86 -2.45
C ARG A 49 4.13 -8.91 -3.20
N SER A 50 3.69 -7.67 -3.43
CA SER A 50 4.50 -6.66 -4.13
C SER A 50 5.77 -6.28 -3.36
N VAL A 51 5.70 -6.19 -2.04
CA VAL A 51 6.86 -5.94 -1.16
C VAL A 51 7.80 -7.15 -1.17
N GLU A 52 7.27 -8.37 -1.08
CA GLU A 52 8.04 -9.61 -1.14
C GLU A 52 8.76 -9.79 -2.48
N CYS A 53 8.08 -9.54 -3.60
CA CYS A 53 8.70 -9.53 -4.93
C CYS A 53 9.80 -8.48 -5.07
N ALA A 54 9.79 -7.43 -4.25
CA ALA A 54 10.83 -6.40 -4.20
C ALA A 54 12.01 -6.77 -3.28
N GLY A 55 12.02 -7.98 -2.71
CA GLY A 55 13.08 -8.48 -1.84
C GLY A 55 13.02 -7.95 -0.40
N ARG A 56 11.87 -7.40 0.01
CA ARG A 56 11.64 -6.90 1.37
C ARG A 56 10.46 -7.59 2.02
N ARG A 57 10.19 -7.32 3.31
CA ARG A 57 9.04 -7.89 4.02
C ARG A 57 8.20 -6.82 4.71
N VAL A 58 6.88 -6.96 4.63
CA VAL A 58 5.96 -6.18 5.47
C VAL A 58 6.08 -6.67 6.92
N VAL A 59 6.60 -5.82 7.79
CA VAL A 59 6.74 -6.10 9.22
C VAL A 59 5.39 -5.91 9.92
N ARG A 60 4.68 -4.84 9.58
CA ARG A 60 3.40 -4.49 10.21
C ARG A 60 2.58 -3.59 9.30
N VAL A 61 1.27 -3.78 9.32
CA VAL A 61 0.32 -2.78 8.80
C VAL A 61 0.00 -1.84 9.95
N GLU A 62 0.45 -0.59 9.86
CA GLU A 62 0.28 0.40 10.94
C GLU A 62 -1.11 1.04 10.89
N ALA A 63 -1.65 1.26 9.68
CA ALA A 63 -3.00 1.80 9.50
C ALA A 63 -3.61 1.43 8.14
N VAL A 64 -4.94 1.31 8.12
CA VAL A 64 -5.78 1.26 6.92
C VAL A 64 -6.99 2.14 7.18
N LYS A 65 -7.22 3.16 6.36
CA LYS A 65 -8.30 4.13 6.55
C LYS A 65 -9.03 4.39 5.24
N ASP A 66 -10.36 4.42 5.28
CA ASP A 66 -11.14 4.99 4.18
C ASP A 66 -11.00 6.51 4.22
N VAL A 67 -10.61 7.10 3.10
CA VAL A 67 -10.41 8.54 2.97
C VAL A 67 -11.68 9.20 2.43
N ARG A 68 -12.22 8.66 1.34
CA ARG A 68 -13.44 9.17 0.69
C ARG A 68 -14.02 8.16 -0.30
N PRO A 69 -15.33 8.20 -0.57
CA PRO A 69 -15.92 7.48 -1.70
C PRO A 69 -15.40 8.06 -3.02
N VAL A 70 -15.21 7.21 -4.03
CA VAL A 70 -14.74 7.63 -5.36
C VAL A 70 -15.67 7.21 -6.50
N ALA A 71 -16.48 6.18 -6.29
CA ALA A 71 -17.55 5.73 -7.18
C ALA A 71 -18.58 4.90 -6.37
N PRO A 72 -19.72 4.48 -6.95
CA PRO A 72 -20.63 3.55 -6.28
C PRO A 72 -19.90 2.29 -5.83
N ARG A 73 -19.92 2.04 -4.51
CA ARG A 73 -19.23 0.89 -3.88
C ARG A 73 -17.70 0.87 -4.06
N GLU A 74 -17.10 2.02 -4.34
CA GLU A 74 -15.64 2.18 -4.38
C GLU A 74 -15.18 3.27 -3.41
N TRP A 75 -14.13 2.98 -2.66
CA TRP A 75 -13.51 3.90 -1.71
C TRP A 75 -12.03 4.05 -1.97
N GLN A 76 -11.53 5.27 -1.75
CA GLN A 76 -10.11 5.53 -1.63
C GLN A 76 -9.65 5.14 -0.22
N LEU A 77 -8.61 4.32 -0.15
CA LEU A 77 -7.92 3.92 1.07
C LEU A 77 -6.61 4.69 1.21
N ALA A 78 -6.23 4.98 2.45
CA ALA A 78 -4.88 5.30 2.88
C ALA A 78 -4.33 4.12 3.68
N ILE A 79 -3.14 3.64 3.31
CA ILE A 79 -2.50 2.49 3.94
C ILE A 79 -1.09 2.86 4.38
N ASP A 80 -0.78 2.56 5.64
CA ASP A 80 0.56 2.67 6.23
C ASP A 80 1.12 1.28 6.51
N ILE A 81 2.26 0.96 5.92
CA ILE A 81 2.98 -0.28 6.17
C ILE A 81 4.42 -0.02 6.59
N ARG A 82 4.87 -0.73 7.63
CA ARG A 82 6.27 -0.86 7.98
C ARG A 82 6.88 -1.97 7.14
N VAL A 83 7.98 -1.66 6.45
CA VAL A 83 8.75 -2.60 5.63
C VAL A 83 10.18 -2.67 6.16
N ALA A 84 10.79 -3.86 6.13
CA ALA A 84 12.20 -4.12 6.39
C ALA A 84 12.82 -4.80 5.18
#